data_AF-A0A2G6ET67-F1
#
_entry.id   AF-A0A2G6ET67-F1
#
_cell.length_a   1.000
_cell.length_b   1.000
_cell.length_c   1.000
_cell.angle_alpha   90.00
_cell.angle_beta   90.00
_cell.angle_gamma   90.00
#
_symmetry.space_group_name_H-M   'P 1'
#
loop_
_entity.id
_entity.type
_entity.pdbx_description
1 polymer ?
#
loop_
_entity_poly.entity_id
_entity_poly.type
_entity_poly.pdbx_seq_one_letter_code
_entity_poly.pdbx_strand_id
1 'polypeptide(L)'
;MPIVDHSVCAGFYGTGTPENLICAGYSDNPSTDACSGDSGGPLYITQNGQKLQAGIVSFGNGCGVGSPGGYLPVSAYQGFIQQYVPTAAFAGQTPVNTDVTDVNGVWYDPNKDGTGYVILQTADILVLYYYGYRNNGTQLWLIAGPINVSHIERGKTLSLSVVSSAANNGATFTAPPQNADNDTVPWGNLSLTFDSCNRATATLDGTDGSVTHHLVKLVDPKNLACTD
;
A
#
# COMPACT_ATOMS: atom_id res chain seq x y z
N MET A 1 25.05 -17.37 19.34
CA MET A 1 25.69 -18.31 18.38
C MET A 1 26.29 -17.47 17.27
N PRO A 2 27.56 -17.68 16.89
CA PRO A 2 28.16 -16.98 15.77
C PRO A 2 27.62 -17.52 14.44
N ILE A 3 27.66 -16.68 13.40
CA ILE A 3 27.41 -17.09 12.02
C ILE A 3 28.61 -17.90 11.54
N VAL A 4 28.34 -19.01 10.87
CA VAL A 4 29.33 -19.94 10.33
C VAL A 4 29.41 -19.76 8.82
N ASP A 5 30.63 -19.77 8.28
CA ASP A 5 30.87 -19.70 6.84
C ASP A 5 30.14 -20.82 6.10
N HIS A 6 29.57 -20.47 4.95
CA HIS A 6 28.76 -21.40 4.15
C HIS A 6 29.54 -22.66 3.77
N SER A 7 30.83 -22.53 3.41
CA SER A 7 31.68 -23.67 3.05
C SER A 7 31.90 -24.66 4.21
N VAL A 8 32.04 -24.15 5.43
CA VAL A 8 32.15 -24.97 6.64
C VAL A 8 30.82 -25.66 6.91
N CYS A 9 29.71 -24.94 6.79
CA CYS A 9 28.39 -25.51 7.00
C CYS A 9 28.02 -26.60 5.97
N ALA A 10 28.31 -26.37 4.70
CA ALA A 10 28.10 -27.34 3.63
C ALA A 10 28.86 -28.65 3.88
N GLY A 11 30.01 -28.59 4.57
CA GLY A 11 30.75 -29.78 5.01
C GLY A 11 29.96 -30.70 5.97
N PHE A 12 29.01 -30.16 6.74
CA PHE A 12 28.18 -30.94 7.67
C PHE A 12 26.90 -31.51 7.04
N TYR A 13 26.42 -30.92 5.95
CA TYR A 13 25.12 -31.24 5.35
C TYR A 13 25.20 -31.75 3.89
N GLY A 14 26.40 -31.72 3.29
CA GLY A 14 26.64 -32.18 1.92
C GLY A 14 26.14 -31.23 0.83
N THR A 15 26.28 -31.64 -0.43
CA THR A 15 26.01 -30.84 -1.64
C THR A 15 24.52 -30.53 -1.89
N GLY A 16 23.62 -30.96 -1.01
CA GLY A 16 22.19 -30.67 -1.05
C GLY A 16 21.78 -29.44 -0.24
N THR A 17 22.72 -28.73 0.38
CA THR A 17 22.43 -27.49 1.10
C THR A 17 22.16 -26.34 0.13
N PRO A 18 20.99 -25.66 0.20
CA PRO A 18 20.79 -24.44 -0.56
C PRO A 18 21.91 -23.41 -0.33
N GLU A 19 22.45 -22.86 -1.43
CA GLU A 19 23.59 -21.91 -1.41
C GLU A 19 23.33 -20.66 -0.56
N ASN A 20 22.07 -20.33 -0.30
CA ASN A 20 21.64 -19.14 0.42
C ASN A 20 21.38 -19.36 1.92
N LEU A 21 21.64 -20.54 2.48
CA LEU A 21 21.40 -20.80 3.90
C LEU A 21 22.34 -20.05 4.84
N ILE A 22 21.81 -19.63 5.98
CA ILE A 22 22.58 -19.12 7.11
C ILE A 22 22.82 -20.29 8.06
N CYS A 23 24.05 -20.49 8.49
CA CYS A 23 24.37 -21.43 9.55
C CYS A 23 24.88 -20.70 10.78
N ALA A 24 24.48 -21.17 11.96
CA ALA A 24 24.96 -20.60 13.21
C ALA A 24 25.22 -21.71 14.23
N GLY A 25 26.28 -21.57 15.01
CA GLY A 25 26.67 -22.57 16.00
C GLY A 25 28.03 -22.24 16.62
N TYR A 26 28.26 -22.69 17.85
CA TYR A 26 29.53 -22.48 18.53
C TYR A 26 30.48 -23.64 18.24
N SER A 27 31.64 -23.35 17.64
CA SER A 27 32.69 -24.35 17.46
C SER A 27 33.36 -24.74 18.78
N ASP A 28 33.38 -23.83 19.76
CA ASP A 28 34.01 -23.97 21.07
C ASP A 28 33.05 -24.44 22.18
N ASN A 29 31.74 -24.41 21.91
CA ASN A 29 30.70 -24.87 22.83
C ASN A 29 29.61 -25.67 22.08
N PRO A 30 29.91 -26.92 21.68
CA PRO A 30 29.08 -27.69 20.77
C PRO A 30 27.69 -28.03 21.33
N SER A 31 27.46 -27.91 22.64
CA SER A 31 26.18 -28.22 23.30
C SER A 31 25.13 -27.11 23.19
N THR A 32 25.47 -25.94 22.65
CA THR A 32 24.53 -24.81 22.51
C THR A 32 24.05 -24.68 21.07
N ASP A 33 22.77 -24.96 20.84
CA ASP A 33 22.15 -24.99 19.51
C ASP A 33 20.64 -24.68 19.58
N ALA A 34 20.04 -24.36 18.45
CA ALA A 34 18.58 -24.48 18.29
C ALA A 34 18.19 -25.97 18.29
N CYS A 35 16.99 -26.31 18.76
CA CYS A 35 16.59 -27.70 18.94
C CYS A 35 15.18 -27.98 18.43
N SER A 36 14.77 -29.25 18.54
CA SER A 36 13.40 -29.71 18.29
C SER A 36 12.39 -28.84 19.05
N GLY A 37 11.44 -28.27 18.32
CA GLY A 37 10.46 -27.32 18.85
C GLY A 37 10.76 -25.86 18.52
N ASP A 38 12.00 -25.53 18.15
CA ASP A 38 12.38 -24.16 17.78
C ASP A 38 12.16 -23.85 16.29
N SER A 39 11.74 -24.85 15.48
CA SER A 39 11.48 -24.69 14.05
C SER A 39 10.48 -23.57 13.78
N GLY A 40 10.82 -22.66 12.87
CA GLY A 40 10.07 -21.43 12.62
C GLY A 40 10.44 -20.25 13.54
N GLY A 41 11.27 -20.48 14.56
CA GLY A 41 11.77 -19.45 15.47
C GLY A 41 12.75 -18.49 14.79
N PRO A 42 12.90 -17.25 15.32
CA PRO A 42 13.75 -16.23 14.72
C PRO A 42 15.23 -16.36 15.12
N LEU A 43 16.13 -16.20 14.16
CA LEU A 43 17.55 -15.88 14.38
C LEU A 43 17.75 -14.36 14.27
N TYR A 44 18.22 -13.73 15.34
CA TYR A 44 18.49 -12.30 15.38
C TYR A 44 19.99 -11.98 15.32
N ILE A 45 20.34 -10.93 14.58
CA ILE A 45 21.66 -10.29 14.61
C ILE A 45 21.52 -8.85 15.10
N THR A 46 22.62 -8.26 15.56
CA THR A 46 22.68 -6.83 15.87
C THR A 46 23.57 -6.14 14.86
N GLN A 47 23.03 -5.18 14.11
CA GLN A 47 23.76 -4.37 13.14
C GLN A 47 23.45 -2.89 13.42
N ASN A 48 24.48 -2.05 13.54
CA ASN A 48 24.33 -0.62 13.85
C ASN A 48 23.45 -0.32 15.08
N GLY A 49 23.52 -1.17 16.11
CA GLY A 49 22.70 -1.05 17.32
C GLY A 49 21.23 -1.47 17.16
N GLN A 50 20.82 -1.91 15.97
CA GLN A 50 19.46 -2.43 15.72
C GLN A 50 19.46 -3.95 15.69
N LYS A 51 18.43 -4.55 16.30
CA LYS A 51 18.20 -5.98 16.27
C LYS A 51 17.41 -6.34 15.00
N LEU A 52 18.00 -7.14 14.13
CA LEU A 52 17.43 -7.55 12.85
C LEU A 52 17.20 -9.06 12.85
N GLN A 53 16.06 -9.50 12.33
CA GLN A 53 15.83 -10.94 12.12
C GLN A 53 16.54 -11.35 10.83
N ALA A 54 17.65 -12.09 10.97
CA ALA A 54 18.46 -12.54 9.84
C ALA A 54 17.95 -13.86 9.26
N GLY A 55 17.41 -14.75 10.11
CA GLY A 55 17.03 -16.08 9.70
C GLY A 55 15.83 -16.66 10.43
N ILE A 56 15.37 -17.81 9.94
CA ILE A 56 14.30 -18.63 10.51
C ILE A 56 14.86 -20.04 10.74
N VAL A 57 14.75 -20.56 11.97
CA VAL A 57 15.20 -21.92 12.33
C VAL A 57 14.55 -22.93 11.40
N SER A 58 15.36 -23.78 10.75
CA SER A 58 14.87 -24.71 9.74
C SER A 58 15.27 -26.16 10.00
N PHE A 59 16.57 -26.47 10.08
CA PHE A 59 17.04 -27.87 10.20
C PHE A 59 18.36 -27.99 10.96
N GLY A 60 18.73 -29.22 11.33
CA GLY A 60 19.98 -29.57 12.01
C GLY A 60 20.21 -31.08 12.03
N ASN A 61 21.43 -31.54 12.36
CA ASN A 61 21.77 -32.98 12.45
C ASN A 61 21.49 -33.58 13.85
N GLY A 62 20.85 -32.80 14.73
CA GLY A 62 20.67 -33.08 16.15
C GLY A 62 21.00 -31.83 16.97
N CYS A 63 20.49 -31.76 18.19
CA CYS A 63 20.70 -30.58 19.05
C CYS A 63 22.03 -30.66 19.77
N GLY A 64 22.88 -29.66 19.60
CA GLY A 64 24.09 -29.54 20.42
C GLY A 64 25.11 -30.67 20.18
N VAL A 65 25.16 -31.20 18.95
CA VAL A 65 26.04 -32.31 18.56
C VAL A 65 27.32 -31.82 17.85
N GLY A 66 27.61 -30.52 17.92
CA GLY A 66 28.78 -29.91 17.29
C GLY A 66 28.64 -29.56 15.80
N SER A 67 27.50 -29.87 15.18
CA SER A 67 27.11 -29.31 13.87
C SER A 67 26.37 -27.98 14.05
N PRO A 68 26.57 -26.97 13.20
CA PRO A 68 25.83 -25.72 13.29
C PRO A 68 24.38 -25.87 12.79
N GLY A 69 23.40 -25.28 13.46
CA GLY A 69 22.02 -25.25 12.96
C GLY A 69 21.86 -24.48 11.66
N GLY A 70 20.92 -24.92 10.81
CA GLY A 70 20.58 -24.33 9.52
C GLY A 70 19.34 -23.44 9.58
N TYR A 71 19.45 -22.24 8.99
CA TYR A 71 18.43 -21.19 9.02
C TYR A 71 18.14 -20.69 7.61
N LEU A 72 16.86 -20.47 7.30
CA LEU A 72 16.46 -19.80 6.06
C LEU A 72 16.77 -18.30 6.16
N PRO A 73 17.44 -17.69 5.17
CA PRO A 73 17.72 -16.25 5.15
C PRO A 73 16.45 -15.43 4.96
N VAL A 74 16.08 -14.58 5.90
CA VAL A 74 14.88 -13.72 5.78
C VAL A 74 14.97 -12.78 4.56
N SER A 75 16.17 -12.27 4.27
CA SER A 75 16.43 -11.39 3.13
C SER A 75 16.17 -12.03 1.76
N ALA A 76 16.34 -13.35 1.61
CA ALA A 76 16.07 -14.04 0.34
C ALA A 76 14.58 -14.09 0.01
N TYR A 77 13.70 -13.91 1.00
CA TYR A 77 12.25 -13.91 0.87
C TYR A 77 11.63 -12.51 0.97
N GLN A 78 12.44 -11.44 0.84
CA GLN A 78 11.98 -10.06 0.99
C GLN A 78 10.74 -9.72 0.15
N GLY A 79 10.71 -10.11 -1.13
CA GLY A 79 9.59 -9.79 -2.02
C GLY A 79 8.30 -10.51 -1.63
N PHE A 80 8.41 -11.78 -1.22
CA PHE A 80 7.28 -12.53 -0.68
C PHE A 80 6.78 -11.90 0.63
N ILE A 81 7.68 -11.55 1.55
CA ILE A 81 7.30 -10.94 2.82
C ILE A 81 6.62 -9.59 2.59
N GLN A 82 7.18 -8.73 1.73
CA GLN A 82 6.63 -7.41 1.42
C GLN A 82 5.29 -7.48 0.67
N GLN A 83 5.02 -8.55 -0.07
CA GLN A 83 3.71 -8.78 -0.67
C GLN A 83 2.58 -8.90 0.37
N TYR A 84 2.86 -9.49 1.54
CA TYR A 84 1.87 -9.70 2.59
C TYR A 84 2.02 -8.72 3.76
N VAL A 85 3.19 -8.12 3.92
CA VAL A 85 3.53 -7.14 4.95
C VAL A 85 4.26 -5.97 4.28
N PRO A 86 3.53 -5.05 3.62
CA PRO A 86 4.14 -3.95 2.84
C PRO A 86 5.05 -3.04 3.67
N THR A 87 4.80 -2.96 4.98
CA THR A 87 5.58 -2.17 5.94
C THR A 87 6.85 -2.88 6.43
N ALA A 88 7.11 -4.12 6.00
CA ALA A 88 8.32 -4.85 6.38
C ALA A 88 9.57 -4.16 5.81
N ALA A 89 10.44 -3.70 6.72
CA ALA A 89 11.69 -3.03 6.40
C ALA A 89 12.87 -4.01 6.43
N PHE A 90 13.72 -3.94 5.40
CA PHE A 90 14.93 -4.74 5.29
C PHE A 90 16.16 -3.85 5.34
N ALA A 91 17.24 -4.32 5.99
CA ALA A 91 18.48 -3.57 6.09
C ALA A 91 19.05 -3.27 4.69
N GLY A 92 19.41 -2.00 4.43
CA GLY A 92 19.92 -1.54 3.15
C GLY A 92 18.84 -1.21 2.10
N GLN A 93 17.56 -1.49 2.39
CA GLN A 93 16.46 -0.92 1.63
C GLN A 93 16.04 0.41 2.27
N THR A 94 16.08 1.52 1.52
CA THR A 94 15.18 2.62 1.83
C THR A 94 13.77 2.10 1.61
N PRO A 95 12.84 2.18 2.58
CA PRO A 95 11.44 1.88 2.32
C PRO A 95 11.02 2.69 1.10
N VAL A 96 10.66 2.01 0.01
CA VAL A 96 10.01 2.71 -1.10
C VAL A 96 8.62 3.01 -0.58
N ASN A 97 8.44 4.23 -0.05
CA ASN A 97 7.11 4.68 0.32
C ASN A 97 6.32 4.82 -0.98
N THR A 98 5.53 3.80 -1.31
CA THR A 98 4.60 3.86 -2.43
C THR A 98 3.31 4.56 -2.05
N ASP A 99 3.11 4.92 -0.78
CA ASP A 99 1.89 5.58 -0.35
C ASP A 99 1.89 7.04 -0.82
N VAL A 100 0.79 7.42 -1.43
CA VAL A 100 0.48 8.82 -1.72
C VAL A 100 -0.23 9.39 -0.51
N THR A 101 0.42 10.34 0.15
CA THR A 101 -0.14 11.09 1.27
C THR A 101 -0.60 12.47 0.80
N ASP A 102 -1.38 13.17 1.64
CA ASP A 102 -1.92 14.50 1.33
C ASP A 102 -2.70 14.58 0.01
N VAL A 103 -3.64 13.65 -0.22
CA VAL A 103 -4.55 13.74 -1.38
C VAL A 103 -5.71 14.71 -1.15
N ASN A 104 -5.88 15.21 0.08
CA ASN A 104 -6.96 16.09 0.48
C ASN A 104 -6.91 17.43 -0.24
N GLY A 105 -8.00 17.81 -0.90
CA GLY A 105 -8.10 19.13 -1.54
C GLY A 105 -8.96 19.15 -2.79
N VAL A 106 -8.82 20.24 -3.54
CA VAL A 106 -9.49 20.46 -4.81
C VAL A 106 -8.55 20.09 -5.95
N TRP A 107 -9.06 19.27 -6.85
CA TRP A 107 -8.38 18.73 -8.02
C TRP A 107 -9.14 19.14 -9.27
N TYR A 108 -8.46 19.43 -10.36
CA TYR A 108 -9.09 19.88 -11.61
C TYR A 108 -8.36 19.34 -12.82
N ASP A 109 -9.06 19.24 -13.95
CA ASP A 109 -8.44 18.97 -15.25
C ASP A 109 -8.06 20.30 -15.91
N PRO A 110 -6.77 20.61 -16.13
CA PRO A 110 -6.36 21.87 -16.75
C PRO A 110 -6.88 22.09 -18.17
N ASN A 111 -7.36 21.04 -18.83
CA ASN A 111 -7.90 21.11 -20.19
C ASN A 111 -9.43 21.18 -20.23
N LYS A 112 -10.10 21.21 -19.07
CA LYS A 112 -11.57 21.27 -18.99
C LYS A 112 -12.02 22.27 -17.93
N ASP A 113 -12.36 23.47 -18.40
CA ASP A 113 -12.88 24.53 -17.55
C ASP A 113 -14.11 24.08 -16.75
N GLY A 114 -14.13 24.46 -15.47
CA GLY A 114 -15.25 24.16 -14.56
C GLY A 114 -15.42 22.69 -14.19
N THR A 115 -14.46 21.82 -14.53
CA THR A 115 -14.48 20.38 -14.20
C THR A 115 -13.43 20.05 -13.16
N GLY A 116 -13.83 19.32 -12.11
CA GLY A 116 -12.91 18.93 -11.06
C GLY A 116 -13.54 18.05 -9.99
N TYR A 117 -12.75 17.84 -8.94
CA TYR A 117 -13.00 16.89 -7.88
C TYR A 117 -12.60 17.50 -6.54
N VAL A 118 -13.39 17.26 -5.50
CA VAL A 118 -13.00 17.49 -4.11
C VAL A 118 -12.76 16.13 -3.47
N ILE A 119 -11.55 15.91 -2.98
CA ILE A 119 -11.14 14.64 -2.38
C ILE A 119 -10.94 14.85 -0.88
N LEU A 120 -11.61 14.02 -0.08
CA LEU A 120 -11.55 14.03 1.38
C LEU A 120 -11.24 12.62 1.88
N GLN A 121 -10.02 12.41 2.35
CA GLN A 121 -9.50 11.23 3.01
C GLN A 121 -9.33 11.48 4.51
N THR A 122 -9.95 10.63 5.32
CA THR A 122 -9.65 10.47 6.75
C THR A 122 -8.72 9.26 6.97
N ALA A 123 -8.52 8.81 8.21
CA ALA A 123 -7.69 7.63 8.47
C ALA A 123 -8.16 6.37 7.72
N ASP A 124 -9.49 6.21 7.56
CA ASP A 124 -10.08 4.98 7.03
C ASP A 124 -11.07 5.21 5.89
N ILE A 125 -11.50 6.46 5.64
CA ILE A 125 -12.61 6.74 4.72
C ILE A 125 -12.15 7.69 3.62
N LEU A 126 -12.48 7.35 2.38
CA LEU A 126 -12.37 8.23 1.23
C LEU A 126 -13.77 8.65 0.73
N VAL A 127 -13.99 9.96 0.64
CA VAL A 127 -15.16 10.58 0.02
C VAL A 127 -14.69 11.51 -1.09
N LEU A 128 -15.41 11.49 -2.21
CA LEU A 128 -15.07 12.32 -3.37
C LEU A 128 -16.32 12.95 -3.98
N TYR A 129 -16.21 14.23 -4.31
CA TYR A 129 -17.25 15.00 -5.00
C TYR A 129 -16.74 15.38 -6.37
N TYR A 130 -17.48 15.06 -7.43
CA TYR A 130 -17.20 15.55 -8.77
C TYR A 130 -18.13 16.72 -9.10
N TYR A 131 -17.58 17.71 -9.77
CA TYR A 131 -18.32 18.81 -10.37
C TYR A 131 -17.85 19.00 -11.81
N GLY A 132 -18.79 19.16 -12.73
CA GLY A 132 -18.46 19.38 -14.13
C GLY A 132 -19.72 19.38 -14.99
N TYR A 133 -19.60 18.85 -16.20
CA TYR A 133 -20.67 18.91 -17.18
C TYR A 133 -20.93 17.54 -17.82
N ARG A 134 -22.17 17.34 -18.26
CA ARG A 134 -22.56 16.25 -19.16
C ARG A 134 -22.13 16.57 -20.60
N ASN A 135 -22.18 15.57 -21.48
CA ASN A 135 -21.89 15.75 -22.91
C ASN A 135 -22.78 16.79 -23.61
N ASN A 136 -23.97 17.06 -23.08
CA ASN A 136 -24.89 18.08 -23.60
C ASN A 136 -24.66 19.49 -23.01
N GLY A 137 -23.62 19.69 -22.20
CA GLY A 137 -23.27 20.97 -21.57
C GLY A 137 -24.05 21.31 -20.29
N THR A 138 -24.98 20.45 -19.84
CA THR A 138 -25.67 20.64 -18.55
C THR A 138 -24.78 20.27 -17.37
N GLN A 139 -25.00 20.91 -16.22
CA GLN A 139 -24.16 20.69 -15.05
C GLN A 139 -24.38 19.31 -14.44
N LEU A 140 -23.30 18.67 -13.99
CA LEU A 140 -23.28 17.37 -13.37
C LEU A 140 -22.53 17.43 -12.05
N TRP A 141 -23.18 16.95 -11.00
CA TRP A 141 -22.62 16.81 -9.66
C TRP A 141 -22.74 15.35 -9.25
N LEU A 142 -21.63 14.78 -8.81
CA LEU A 142 -21.61 13.39 -8.38
C LEU A 142 -20.92 13.24 -7.03
N ILE A 143 -21.34 12.23 -6.29
CA ILE A 143 -20.71 11.84 -5.02
C ILE A 143 -20.26 10.38 -5.14
N ALA A 144 -19.02 10.12 -4.76
CA ALA A 144 -18.44 8.80 -4.67
C ALA A 144 -18.00 8.52 -3.23
N GLY A 145 -18.32 7.33 -2.73
CA GLY A 145 -17.99 6.89 -1.37
C GLY A 145 -19.18 6.89 -0.39
N PRO A 146 -18.92 6.63 0.91
CA PRO A 146 -17.61 6.33 1.50
C PRO A 146 -17.13 4.91 1.19
N ILE A 147 -15.84 4.75 0.86
CA ILE A 147 -15.16 3.45 0.85
C ILE A 147 -14.08 3.40 1.93
N ASN A 148 -13.86 2.21 2.49
CA ASN A 148 -12.81 1.99 3.46
C ASN A 148 -11.46 1.90 2.74
N VAL A 149 -10.61 2.91 2.93
CA VAL A 149 -9.27 3.02 2.33
C VAL A 149 -8.32 3.47 3.44
N SER A 150 -7.52 2.53 3.94
CA SER A 150 -6.54 2.81 5.01
C SER A 150 -5.26 3.48 4.51
N HIS A 151 -4.93 3.29 3.23
CA HIS A 151 -3.81 3.93 2.54
C HIS A 151 -4.04 3.93 1.03
N ILE A 152 -3.40 4.86 0.32
CA ILE A 152 -3.49 5.01 -1.13
C ILE A 152 -2.12 4.70 -1.72
N GLU A 153 -2.02 3.61 -2.49
CA GLU A 153 -0.79 3.24 -3.16
C GLU A 153 -0.67 3.95 -4.52
N ARG A 154 0.51 4.49 -4.81
CA ARG A 154 0.85 5.14 -6.09
C ARG A 154 0.65 4.15 -7.25
N GLY A 155 -0.04 4.61 -8.29
CA GLY A 155 -0.33 3.81 -9.49
C GLY A 155 -1.42 2.75 -9.31
N LYS A 156 -1.97 2.57 -8.10
CA LYS A 156 -3.07 1.65 -7.85
C LYS A 156 -4.41 2.35 -8.09
N THR A 157 -5.26 1.72 -8.87
CA THR A 157 -6.60 2.25 -9.19
C THR A 157 -7.60 1.89 -8.09
N LEU A 158 -8.24 2.92 -7.54
CA LEU A 158 -9.39 2.84 -6.67
C LEU A 158 -10.66 2.87 -7.51
N SER A 159 -11.60 1.94 -7.26
CA SER A 159 -12.90 1.92 -7.94
C SER A 159 -14.00 2.26 -6.94
N LEU A 160 -14.77 3.29 -7.24
CA LEU A 160 -15.86 3.79 -6.40
C LEU A 160 -17.17 3.79 -7.18
N SER A 161 -18.26 3.37 -6.55
CA SER A 161 -19.59 3.62 -7.09
C SER A 161 -19.96 5.08 -6.89
N VAL A 162 -20.65 5.64 -7.89
CA VAL A 162 -20.94 7.05 -7.99
C VAL A 162 -22.43 7.26 -8.16
N VAL A 163 -22.97 8.21 -7.39
CA VAL A 163 -24.38 8.59 -7.44
C VAL A 163 -24.55 10.05 -7.86
N SER A 164 -25.69 10.35 -8.47
CA SER A 164 -26.15 11.72 -8.73
C SER A 164 -27.44 12.00 -7.95
N SER A 165 -27.82 13.28 -7.80
CA SER A 165 -29.15 13.63 -7.30
C SER A 165 -30.25 13.19 -8.29
N ALA A 166 -31.35 12.63 -7.80
CA ALA A 166 -32.52 12.34 -8.61
C ALA A 166 -33.12 13.62 -9.21
N ALA A 167 -33.55 13.56 -10.48
CA ALA A 167 -34.44 14.51 -11.15
C ALA A 167 -34.15 16.02 -10.91
N ASN A 168 -32.88 16.45 -10.97
CA ASN A 168 -32.49 17.85 -10.73
C ASN A 168 -32.92 18.41 -9.36
N ASN A 169 -33.11 17.56 -8.35
CA ASN A 169 -33.40 17.98 -6.97
C ASN A 169 -32.17 18.57 -6.25
N GLY A 170 -31.31 19.28 -6.99
CA GLY A 170 -30.20 20.01 -6.41
C GLY A 170 -30.68 21.33 -5.81
N ALA A 171 -30.07 21.73 -4.70
CA ALA A 171 -30.22 23.09 -4.22
C ALA A 171 -29.66 24.08 -5.26
N THR A 172 -30.29 25.24 -5.40
CA THR A 172 -29.73 26.39 -6.11
C THR A 172 -29.30 27.43 -5.08
N PHE A 173 -28.50 28.43 -5.49
CA PHE A 173 -28.18 29.58 -4.61
C PHE A 173 -29.42 30.36 -4.16
N THR A 174 -30.55 30.19 -4.83
CA THR A 174 -31.79 30.96 -4.63
C THR A 174 -32.94 30.14 -4.03
N ALA A 175 -32.84 28.81 -4.02
CA ALA A 175 -33.89 27.93 -3.54
C ALA A 175 -33.34 26.57 -3.10
N PRO A 176 -33.83 26.00 -1.97
CA PRO A 176 -33.49 24.64 -1.56
C PRO A 176 -34.06 23.59 -2.55
N PRO A 177 -33.65 22.32 -2.42
CA PRO A 177 -34.24 21.20 -3.16
C PRO A 177 -35.78 21.19 -3.02
N GLN A 178 -36.50 20.83 -4.08
CA GLN A 178 -37.97 20.83 -4.09
C GLN A 178 -38.57 19.68 -3.26
N ASN A 179 -37.87 18.56 -3.12
CA ASN A 179 -38.21 17.50 -2.17
C ASN A 179 -37.07 17.31 -1.14
N ALA A 180 -37.45 17.11 0.12
CA ALA A 180 -36.54 16.92 1.24
C ALA A 180 -35.85 15.54 1.24
N ASP A 181 -36.23 14.66 0.32
CA ASP A 181 -35.66 13.32 0.22
C ASP A 181 -34.30 13.38 -0.50
N ASN A 182 -33.30 12.79 0.17
CA ASN A 182 -31.94 12.57 -0.30
C ASN A 182 -31.90 11.49 -1.40
N ASP A 183 -32.77 11.60 -2.41
CA ASP A 183 -32.87 10.64 -3.48
C ASP A 183 -31.61 10.69 -4.34
N THR A 184 -30.62 9.90 -3.98
CA THR A 184 -29.46 9.63 -4.81
C THR A 184 -29.81 8.49 -5.76
N VAL A 185 -29.55 8.69 -7.06
CA VAL A 185 -29.68 7.63 -8.06
C VAL A 185 -28.29 7.13 -8.47
N PRO A 186 -28.11 5.80 -8.64
CA PRO A 186 -26.90 5.26 -9.23
C PRO A 186 -26.61 5.92 -10.58
N TRP A 187 -25.39 6.43 -10.76
CA TRP A 187 -24.98 7.09 -12.00
C TRP A 187 -23.91 6.29 -12.76
N GLY A 188 -23.00 5.64 -12.02
CA GLY A 188 -21.92 4.86 -12.62
C GLY A 188 -20.80 4.54 -11.64
N ASN A 189 -19.59 4.39 -12.18
CA ASN A 189 -18.36 4.13 -11.43
C ASN A 189 -17.29 5.19 -11.72
N LEU A 190 -16.43 5.41 -10.73
CA LEU A 190 -15.25 6.24 -10.81
C LEU A 190 -14.02 5.35 -10.59
N SER A 191 -13.10 5.38 -11.54
CA SER A 191 -11.76 4.81 -11.38
C SER A 191 -10.76 5.93 -11.13
N LEU A 192 -10.07 5.93 -10.00
CA LEU A 192 -9.14 6.98 -9.58
C LEU A 192 -7.75 6.39 -9.31
N THR A 193 -6.72 6.94 -9.94
CA THR A 193 -5.33 6.50 -9.75
C THR A 193 -4.46 7.71 -9.45
N PHE A 194 -3.67 7.65 -8.38
CA PHE A 194 -2.74 8.72 -8.01
C PHE A 194 -1.33 8.38 -8.53
N ASP A 195 -0.76 9.29 -9.31
CA ASP A 195 0.62 9.19 -9.78
C ASP A 195 1.59 9.85 -8.78
N SER A 196 1.08 10.83 -8.03
CA SER A 196 1.78 11.57 -6.96
C SER A 196 0.73 12.28 -6.10
N CYS A 197 1.16 13.01 -5.08
CA CYS A 197 0.29 13.84 -4.24
C CYS A 197 -0.44 14.98 -5.00
N ASN A 198 0.02 15.31 -6.22
CA ASN A 198 -0.45 16.47 -6.99
C ASN A 198 -0.86 16.15 -8.43
N ARG A 199 -0.74 14.88 -8.84
CA ARG A 199 -1.20 14.35 -10.13
C ARG A 199 -1.96 13.06 -9.95
N ALA A 200 -3.11 12.97 -10.60
CA ALA A 200 -3.95 11.79 -10.61
C ALA A 200 -4.68 11.68 -11.96
N THR A 201 -5.18 10.49 -12.25
CA THR A 201 -6.07 10.25 -13.39
C THR A 201 -7.40 9.71 -12.85
N ALA A 202 -8.51 10.32 -13.29
CA ALA A 202 -9.86 9.93 -12.91
C ALA A 202 -10.68 9.60 -14.15
N THR A 203 -11.29 8.42 -14.17
CA THR A 203 -12.21 8.00 -15.24
C THR A 203 -13.60 7.80 -14.66
N LEU A 204 -14.56 8.58 -15.14
CA LEU A 204 -15.98 8.37 -14.89
C LEU A 204 -16.55 7.48 -15.99
N ASP A 205 -17.24 6.42 -15.62
CA ASP A 205 -17.94 5.52 -16.55
C ASP A 205 -19.36 5.31 -16.04
N GLY A 206 -20.34 5.81 -16.79
CA GLY A 206 -21.72 5.83 -16.34
C GLY A 206 -22.72 6.15 -17.43
N THR A 207 -23.88 6.66 -17.02
CA THR A 207 -25.02 6.92 -17.92
C THR A 207 -24.71 7.85 -19.10
N ASP A 208 -23.74 8.76 -18.97
CA ASP A 208 -23.32 9.67 -20.03
C ASP A 208 -22.12 9.14 -20.86
N GLY A 209 -21.80 7.84 -20.71
CA GLY A 209 -20.63 7.20 -21.30
C GLY A 209 -19.39 7.31 -20.39
N SER A 210 -18.22 7.11 -21.00
CA SER A 210 -16.94 7.11 -20.29
C SER A 210 -16.11 8.34 -20.64
N VAL A 211 -15.53 8.98 -19.62
CA VAL A 211 -14.66 10.14 -19.76
C VAL A 211 -13.50 10.08 -18.77
N THR A 212 -12.29 10.36 -19.26
CA THR A 212 -11.08 10.46 -18.44
C THR A 212 -10.66 11.91 -18.26
N HIS A 213 -10.17 12.21 -17.06
CA HIS A 213 -9.64 13.49 -16.61
C HIS A 213 -8.22 13.32 -16.10
N HIS A 214 -7.33 14.23 -16.50
CA HIS A 214 -5.96 14.29 -16.02
C HIS A 214 -5.85 15.41 -14.99
N LEU A 215 -5.79 15.03 -13.72
CA LEU A 215 -5.99 15.93 -12.60
C LEU A 215 -4.69 16.52 -12.08
N VAL A 216 -4.77 17.80 -11.72
CA VAL A 216 -3.76 18.53 -10.97
C VAL A 216 -4.41 19.06 -9.68
N LYS A 217 -3.68 19.02 -8.56
CA LYS A 217 -4.15 19.57 -7.27
C LYS A 217 -3.99 21.11 -7.26
N LEU A 218 -5.07 21.85 -6.97
CA LEU A 218 -5.08 23.33 -6.93
C LEU A 218 -4.60 23.91 -5.60
N VAL A 219 -5.12 23.34 -4.52
CA VAL A 219 -4.98 23.89 -3.17
C VAL A 219 -4.87 22.75 -2.16
N ASP A 220 -3.90 22.89 -1.27
CA ASP A 220 -3.68 22.06 -0.10
C ASP A 220 -4.11 22.78 1.18
N PRO A 221 -4.61 22.05 2.19
CA PRO A 221 -4.67 22.59 3.55
C PRO A 221 -3.25 22.84 4.06
N LYS A 222 -2.99 24.07 4.54
CA LYS A 222 -1.69 24.48 5.08
C LYS A 222 -1.16 23.45 6.10
N ASN A 223 0.10 23.03 5.92
CA ASN A 223 0.86 22.05 6.73
C ASN A 223 0.62 20.56 6.40
N LEU A 224 -0.06 20.22 5.30
CA LEU A 224 0.02 18.88 4.73
C LEU A 224 1.02 18.95 3.58
N ALA A 225 2.31 18.75 3.87
CA ALA A 225 3.32 18.78 2.82
C ALA A 225 3.20 17.50 1.99
N CYS A 226 2.96 17.66 0.69
CA CYS A 226 3.20 16.61 -0.27
C CYS A 226 4.64 16.09 -0.12
N THR A 227 4.78 14.80 0.15
CA THR A 227 6.07 14.11 0.16
C THR A 227 5.99 12.95 -0.82
N ASP A 228 6.73 13.07 -1.93
CA ASP A 228 6.85 12.06 -2.99
C ASP A 228 7.98 11.06 -2.71
#